data_AF-A0A7J8H0V4-F1
#
_entry.id   AF-A0A7J8H0V4-F1
#
_cell.length_a   1.000
_cell.length_b   1.000
_cell.length_c   1.000
_cell.angle_alpha   90.00
_cell.angle_beta   90.00
_cell.angle_gamma   90.00
#
_symmetry.space_group_name_H-M   'P 1'
#
loop_
_entity.id
_entity.type
_entity.pdbx_description
1 polymer ?
#
loop_
_entity_poly.entity_id
_entity_poly.type
_entity_poly.pdbx_seq_one_letter_code
_entity_poly.pdbx_strand_id
1 'polypeptide(L)'
;MVLQEWLSQLEKTFVMKDFSGISDTGNSSVTSNQDVLLLDESQKEILDEDNEKEKRDSLGNEDTVDQTSCESVNSLREPLDDLFRVCPPCSIANGLQKDLAELTTLCLELNVLNSEIKSTNGHVDHTSQQCSPEILACQFLKKYFFLLDLRRAKESIKLSYANNPCVWDTFIEGLKEMASSNPTYMAMEEGDLPTRLKLVDDSVPFDSPLLIAYAAQLYEKFGESALRSLIKFYPSVLPSDVMQLCHHHPAQFLAYLDSLVKSRPEDQRPSFLESLLQPESLRLDWLLLAVSHDAPPSTSTLDDEGNPRPHSHLFSWGYSQLILHLIKLPADFTTKEKMTDICRSRGFWPGYLTLCLELERRREAFTNIVYLNDMSLMEGDSGWIPETMEEWKLLLHLVQNKSTKPAPQKSPNGNFSDGPSPINVENVALLLAKAMGPDRAWSLLQECGLTLELSEKFTRTCDILRIAEKRQRALIQSMLEKCDRFLWSQQA
;
A
#
# COMPACT_ATOMS: atom_id res chain seq x y z
N MET A 1 0.17 25.51 31.11
CA MET A 1 0.23 25.80 32.56
C MET A 1 -0.95 25.19 33.32
N VAL A 2 -2.21 25.56 33.05
CA VAL A 2 -3.38 25.00 33.79
C VAL A 2 -3.52 23.47 33.65
N LEU A 3 -3.38 22.92 32.44
CA LEU A 3 -3.45 21.46 32.21
C LEU A 3 -2.29 20.68 32.86
N GLN A 4 -1.10 21.28 32.92
CA GLN A 4 0.06 20.67 33.58
C GLN A 4 -0.17 20.57 35.09
N GLU A 5 -0.65 21.66 35.69
CA GLU A 5 -0.98 21.69 37.12
C GLU A 5 -2.11 20.71 37.46
N TRP A 6 -3.12 20.63 36.60
CA TRP A 6 -4.19 19.65 36.71
C TRP A 6 -3.65 18.21 36.63
N LEU A 7 -2.78 17.89 35.67
CA LEU A 7 -2.19 16.56 35.51
C LEU A 7 -1.33 16.19 36.74
N SER A 8 -0.55 17.13 37.27
CA SER A 8 0.20 16.93 38.52
C SER A 8 -0.70 16.67 39.73
N GLN A 9 -1.91 17.23 39.79
CA GLN A 9 -2.88 16.93 40.84
C GLN A 9 -3.56 15.58 40.64
N LEU A 10 -3.85 15.21 39.39
CA LEU A 10 -4.33 13.88 39.04
C LEU A 10 -3.35 12.80 39.51
N GLU A 11 -2.05 13.01 39.27
CA GLU A 11 -0.97 12.13 39.74
C GLU A 11 -0.97 11.96 41.24
N LYS A 12 -0.97 13.06 41.99
CA LYS A 12 -0.99 13.01 43.46
C LYS A 12 -2.21 12.26 43.99
N THR A 13 -3.36 12.45 43.36
CA THR A 13 -4.63 11.85 43.78
C THR A 13 -4.65 10.34 43.57
N PHE A 14 -4.10 9.84 42.45
CA PHE A 14 -4.03 8.40 42.20
C PHE A 14 -2.91 7.72 42.97
N VAL A 15 -1.74 8.37 43.11
CA VAL A 15 -0.64 7.86 43.94
C VAL A 15 -1.06 7.73 45.40
N MET A 16 -1.77 8.72 45.97
CA MET A 16 -2.27 8.64 47.36
C MET A 16 -3.26 7.49 47.59
N LYS A 17 -4.01 7.07 46.57
CA LYS A 17 -5.01 5.99 46.68
C LYS A 17 -4.42 4.59 46.45
N ASP A 18 -3.39 4.47 45.62
CA ASP A 18 -2.62 3.22 45.45
C ASP A 18 -1.99 2.76 46.77
N PHE A 19 -1.63 3.69 47.67
CA PHE A 19 -1.11 3.37 49.01
C PHE A 19 -2.19 3.10 50.07
N SER A 20 -3.44 3.55 49.87
CA SER A 20 -4.53 3.32 50.81
C SER A 20 -5.15 1.92 50.71
N GLY A 21 -4.88 1.17 49.64
CA GLY A 21 -5.37 -0.19 49.44
C GLY A 21 -4.55 -1.29 50.12
N ILE A 22 -3.39 -0.95 50.73
CA ILE A 22 -2.45 -1.92 51.32
C ILE A 22 -2.48 -1.89 52.87
N SER A 23 -3.19 -0.94 53.48
CA SER A 23 -3.33 -0.84 54.94
C SER A 23 -4.79 -0.86 55.36
N ASP A 24 -5.28 -2.06 55.69
CA ASP A 24 -6.41 -2.42 56.57
C ASP A 24 -7.15 -3.62 55.94
N THR A 25 -6.98 -4.86 56.40
CA THR A 25 -7.53 -5.31 57.69
C THR A 25 -6.88 -6.64 58.09
N GLY A 26 -6.46 -6.73 59.34
CA GLY A 26 -5.90 -7.94 59.92
C GLY A 26 -6.94 -9.00 60.31
N ASN A 27 -6.39 -10.20 60.54
CA ASN A 27 -6.84 -11.31 61.38
C ASN A 27 -8.08 -12.13 60.96
N SER A 28 -7.81 -13.30 60.37
CA SER A 28 -8.30 -14.57 60.95
C SER A 28 -7.43 -15.78 60.58
N SER A 29 -6.80 -16.31 61.63
CA SER A 29 -6.30 -17.67 61.90
C SER A 29 -6.53 -18.83 60.89
N VAL A 30 -5.41 -19.46 60.51
CA VAL A 30 -4.99 -20.86 60.82
C VAL A 30 -5.82 -22.06 60.29
N THR A 31 -5.15 -22.81 59.40
CA THR A 31 -5.11 -24.27 59.12
C THR A 31 -6.27 -25.03 58.45
N SER A 32 -5.95 -25.46 57.22
CA SER A 32 -6.01 -26.83 56.64
C SER A 32 -6.88 -27.92 57.28
N ASN A 33 -7.74 -28.57 56.49
CA ASN A 33 -7.47 -29.89 55.88
C ASN A 33 -8.70 -30.47 55.17
N GLN A 34 -8.46 -31.03 53.98
CA GLN A 34 -8.90 -32.34 53.50
C GLN A 34 -10.39 -32.73 53.61
N ASP A 35 -11.04 -32.98 52.45
CA ASP A 35 -11.42 -34.35 52.04
C ASP A 35 -12.27 -34.32 50.76
N VAL A 36 -11.82 -35.07 49.74
CA VAL A 36 -12.43 -36.30 49.20
C VAL A 36 -13.68 -36.05 48.37
N LEU A 37 -13.56 -36.29 47.06
CA LEU A 37 -14.53 -37.09 46.31
C LEU A 37 -13.81 -37.74 45.12
N LEU A 38 -13.48 -39.02 45.33
CA LEU A 38 -13.15 -40.00 44.31
C LEU A 38 -14.37 -40.25 43.43
N LEU A 39 -14.15 -40.37 42.12
CA LEU A 39 -14.99 -41.16 41.24
C LEU A 39 -14.09 -41.96 40.30
N ASP A 40 -14.50 -43.21 40.15
CA ASP A 40 -13.70 -44.38 39.87
C ASP A 40 -13.80 -44.82 38.40
N GLU A 41 -12.75 -45.52 37.98
CA GLU A 41 -12.63 -46.53 36.92
C GLU A 41 -13.41 -46.44 35.59
N SER A 42 -12.66 -46.46 34.48
CA SER A 42 -12.77 -47.58 33.53
C SER A 42 -11.48 -47.78 32.71
N GLN A 43 -11.02 -49.03 32.69
CA GLN A 43 -9.85 -49.55 31.98
C GLN A 43 -10.06 -49.62 30.46
N LYS A 44 -8.99 -49.42 29.67
CA LYS A 44 -8.56 -50.45 28.71
C LYS A 44 -7.12 -50.25 28.19
N GLU A 45 -6.37 -51.30 28.45
CA GLU A 45 -5.07 -51.79 27.99
C GLU A 45 -4.94 -51.87 26.46
N ILE A 46 -3.74 -51.61 25.91
CA ILE A 46 -2.92 -52.54 25.09
C ILE A 46 -1.55 -51.89 24.75
N LEU A 47 -0.53 -52.73 24.91
CA LEU A 47 0.91 -52.60 24.69
C LEU A 47 1.32 -52.35 23.23
N ASP A 48 2.46 -51.69 22.99
CA ASP A 48 3.65 -52.37 22.45
C ASP A 48 4.89 -51.47 22.47
N GLU A 49 5.99 -52.06 22.95
CA GLU A 49 7.36 -51.55 22.99
C GLU A 49 8.14 -51.89 21.70
N ASP A 50 9.21 -51.12 21.48
CA ASP A 50 10.45 -51.43 20.77
C ASP A 50 10.49 -51.49 19.23
N ASN A 51 11.29 -50.56 18.66
CA ASN A 51 12.54 -51.00 18.02
C ASN A 51 13.56 -49.86 17.84
N GLU A 52 14.78 -50.18 18.27
CA GLU A 52 16.02 -49.45 18.06
C GLU A 52 16.58 -49.55 16.62
N LYS A 53 17.60 -48.70 16.38
CA LYS A 53 18.82 -48.85 15.54
C LYS A 53 18.87 -47.91 14.33
N GLU A 54 20.01 -47.37 13.88
CA GLU A 54 21.37 -47.16 14.37
C GLU A 54 22.06 -46.30 13.28
N LYS A 55 22.97 -45.38 13.67
CA LYS A 55 24.29 -45.07 13.05
C LYS A 55 24.37 -44.74 11.53
N ARG A 56 24.98 -43.60 11.17
CA ARG A 56 26.44 -43.28 11.23
C ARG A 56 26.86 -42.22 10.19
N ASP A 57 27.49 -41.17 10.71
CA ASP A 57 28.77 -40.51 10.33
C ASP A 57 29.19 -40.36 8.86
N SER A 58 29.62 -39.14 8.48
CA SER A 58 31.06 -38.81 8.34
C SER A 58 31.34 -37.32 7.98
N LEU A 59 32.22 -36.70 8.78
CA LEU A 59 33.29 -35.69 8.51
C LEU A 59 33.04 -34.58 7.45
N GLY A 60 33.35 -33.29 7.67
CA GLY A 60 34.21 -32.63 8.63
C GLY A 60 35.01 -31.53 7.90
N ASN A 61 34.95 -30.29 8.38
CA ASN A 61 36.08 -29.35 8.39
C ASN A 61 35.74 -28.19 9.32
N GLU A 62 36.44 -28.16 10.44
CA GLU A 62 36.55 -27.03 11.35
C GLU A 62 37.44 -25.96 10.69
N ASP A 63 37.03 -24.71 10.76
CA ASP A 63 37.93 -23.60 11.04
C ASP A 63 37.25 -22.74 12.10
N THR A 64 37.90 -22.66 13.25
CA THR A 64 37.52 -21.93 14.44
C THR A 64 37.80 -20.43 14.25
N VAL A 65 36.96 -19.57 14.85
CA VAL A 65 37.33 -18.45 15.75
C VAL A 65 36.10 -17.55 16.01
N ASP A 66 35.86 -17.36 17.31
CA ASP A 66 35.06 -16.34 18.02
C ASP A 66 33.52 -16.40 18.04
N GLN A 67 33.04 -17.26 18.96
CA GLN A 67 31.81 -17.04 19.73
C GLN A 67 31.95 -15.81 20.64
N THR A 68 31.00 -14.88 20.53
CA THR A 68 30.60 -14.05 21.67
C THR A 68 29.11 -14.26 21.91
N SER A 69 28.80 -15.26 22.74
CA SER A 69 27.53 -15.33 23.44
C SER A 69 27.50 -14.22 24.48
N CYS A 70 26.62 -13.23 24.31
CA CYS A 70 26.18 -12.44 25.46
C CYS A 70 25.09 -13.23 26.16
N GLU A 71 25.49 -14.03 27.15
CA GLU A 71 24.61 -14.54 28.18
C GLU A 71 23.97 -13.34 28.90
N SER A 72 22.68 -13.09 28.63
CA SER A 72 21.88 -12.18 29.44
C SER A 72 21.44 -12.93 30.69
N VAL A 73 22.30 -12.94 31.70
CA VAL A 73 21.88 -13.19 33.08
C VAL A 73 22.06 -11.89 33.84
N ASN A 74 20.96 -11.18 34.02
CA ASN A 74 20.70 -10.43 35.24
C ASN A 74 19.18 -10.33 35.43
N SER A 75 18.66 -11.28 36.21
CA SER A 75 17.43 -11.10 36.96
C SER A 75 17.59 -9.88 37.87
N LEU A 76 17.17 -8.72 37.39
CA LEU A 76 17.04 -7.50 38.18
C LEU A 76 15.61 -7.00 37.98
N ARG A 77 14.76 -7.38 38.94
CA ARG A 77 13.44 -6.82 39.27
C ARG A 77 12.96 -5.71 38.31
N GLU A 78 12.10 -6.06 37.37
CA GLU A 78 11.42 -5.12 36.47
C GLU A 78 10.82 -3.96 37.29
N PRO A 79 11.05 -2.69 36.92
CA PRO A 79 10.37 -1.58 37.56
C PRO A 79 8.87 -1.72 37.28
N LEU A 80 8.04 -1.57 38.31
CA LEU A 80 6.57 -1.50 38.22
C LEU A 80 6.04 -0.40 37.26
N ASP A 81 6.92 0.41 36.67
CA ASP A 81 6.62 1.53 35.77
C ASP A 81 6.34 1.10 34.31
N ASP A 82 6.48 -0.18 33.95
CA ASP A 82 6.31 -0.63 32.56
C ASP A 82 4.94 -1.24 32.21
N LEU A 83 4.05 -1.43 33.20
CA LEU A 83 2.74 -2.07 33.03
C LEU A 83 1.64 -1.07 32.63
N PHE A 84 0.74 -1.49 31.74
CA PHE A 84 -0.44 -0.70 31.37
C PHE A 84 -1.46 -0.65 32.52
N ARG A 85 -1.92 0.55 32.85
CA ARG A 85 -3.03 0.76 33.77
C ARG A 85 -4.32 0.84 32.98
N VAL A 86 -4.98 -0.31 32.79
CA VAL A 86 -6.22 -0.43 32.01
C VAL A 86 -7.48 -0.36 32.88
N CYS A 87 -7.36 -0.63 34.18
CA CYS A 87 -8.42 -0.42 35.17
C CYS A 87 -8.12 0.79 36.06
N PRO A 88 -9.14 1.57 36.47
CA PRO A 88 -8.91 2.68 37.39
C PRO A 88 -8.46 2.17 38.76
N PRO A 89 -7.48 2.84 39.42
CA PRO A 89 -6.98 2.43 40.73
C PRO A 89 -8.00 2.63 41.87
N CYS A 90 -9.07 3.39 41.60
CA CYS A 90 -10.17 3.59 42.54
C CYS A 90 -11.49 3.81 41.79
N SER A 91 -12.63 3.57 42.44
CA SER A 91 -13.94 3.88 41.86
C SER A 91 -14.06 5.37 41.54
N ILE A 92 -14.31 5.70 40.27
CA ILE A 92 -14.54 7.06 39.78
C ILE A 92 -16.05 7.23 39.61
N ALA A 93 -16.62 8.32 40.12
CA ALA A 93 -18.03 8.61 39.91
C ALA A 93 -18.31 8.82 38.41
N ASN A 94 -19.36 8.20 37.88
CA ASN A 94 -19.69 8.23 36.44
C ASN A 94 -19.79 9.67 35.88
N GLY A 95 -20.27 10.62 36.68
CA GLY A 95 -20.36 12.03 36.27
C GLY A 95 -18.99 12.71 36.10
N LEU A 96 -17.96 12.27 36.82
CA LEU A 96 -16.60 12.82 36.76
C LEU A 96 -15.73 12.09 35.73
N GLN A 97 -16.03 10.82 35.43
CA GLN A 97 -15.26 10.00 34.50
C GLN A 97 -15.16 10.62 33.11
N LYS A 98 -16.27 11.20 32.63
CA LYS A 98 -16.30 11.86 31.32
C LYS A 98 -15.39 13.09 31.28
N ASP A 99 -15.46 13.96 32.27
CA ASP A 99 -14.64 15.17 32.35
C ASP A 99 -13.15 14.82 32.50
N LEU A 100 -12.83 13.80 33.31
CA LEU A 100 -11.46 13.29 33.42
C LEU A 100 -10.97 12.72 32.10
N ALA A 101 -11.82 12.00 31.36
CA ALA A 101 -11.44 11.46 30.06
C ALA A 101 -11.18 12.56 29.02
N GLU A 102 -12.04 13.57 28.99
CA GLU A 102 -11.87 14.73 28.12
C GLU A 102 -10.57 15.48 28.41
N LEU A 103 -10.28 15.76 29.69
CA LEU A 103 -9.06 16.48 30.10
C LEU A 103 -7.80 15.64 29.90
N THR A 104 -7.82 14.35 30.22
CA THR A 104 -6.67 13.45 30.03
C THR A 104 -6.33 13.32 28.55
N THR A 105 -7.35 13.18 27.70
CA THR A 105 -7.14 13.08 26.25
C THR A 105 -6.67 14.41 25.67
N LEU A 106 -7.16 15.54 26.18
CA LEU A 106 -6.67 16.86 25.78
C LEU A 106 -5.19 17.08 26.15
N CYS A 107 -4.72 16.51 27.26
CA CYS A 107 -3.29 16.53 27.60
C CYS A 107 -2.44 15.81 26.55
N LEU A 108 -2.92 14.66 26.02
CA LEU A 108 -2.25 13.95 24.93
C LEU A 108 -2.27 14.77 23.63
N GLU A 109 -3.43 15.33 23.27
CA GLU A 109 -3.60 16.15 22.04
C GLU A 109 -2.70 17.39 22.02
N LEU A 110 -2.49 18.02 23.18
CA LEU A 110 -1.66 19.22 23.32
C LEU A 110 -0.20 18.92 23.69
N ASN A 111 0.21 17.65 23.72
CA ASN A 111 1.53 17.19 24.15
C ASN A 111 1.94 17.73 25.54
N VAL A 112 0.97 17.81 26.45
CA VAL A 112 1.16 18.22 27.85
C VAL A 112 1.47 16.97 28.68
N LEU A 113 2.72 16.53 28.61
CA LEU A 113 3.19 15.30 29.24
C LEU A 113 4.09 15.65 30.43
N ASN A 114 3.85 15.06 31.61
CA ASN A 114 4.64 15.35 32.80
C ASN A 114 6.04 14.71 32.67
N SER A 115 7.09 15.51 32.84
CA SER A 115 8.49 15.07 32.76
C SER A 115 9.15 14.89 34.13
N GLU A 116 8.41 14.96 35.25
CA GLU A 116 9.00 14.91 36.59
C GLU A 116 9.44 13.48 36.96
N ILE A 117 10.57 13.05 36.42
CA ILE A 117 11.38 12.00 37.05
C ILE A 117 11.97 12.65 38.31
N LYS A 118 11.28 12.53 39.44
CA LYS A 118 11.90 12.85 40.74
C LYS A 118 12.90 11.74 41.04
N SER A 119 14.19 12.00 40.79
CA SER A 119 15.24 11.23 41.43
C SER A 119 15.18 11.49 42.93
N THR A 120 14.48 10.64 43.66
CA THR A 120 14.69 10.49 45.10
C THR A 120 16.03 9.80 45.31
N ASN A 121 17.12 10.53 45.09
CA ASN A 121 18.41 10.33 45.72
C ASN A 121 19.30 11.53 45.35
N GLY A 122 19.71 12.29 46.37
CA GLY A 122 20.55 13.46 46.22
C GLY A 122 21.97 13.11 45.81
N HIS A 123 22.14 12.73 44.54
CA HIS A 123 23.43 12.72 43.88
C HIS A 123 23.30 13.48 42.57
N VAL A 124 24.00 14.61 42.48
CA VAL A 124 24.04 15.50 41.33
C VAL A 124 24.99 14.85 40.31
N ASP A 125 24.45 14.04 39.42
CA ASP A 125 25.12 13.71 38.16
C ASP A 125 24.41 14.45 37.02
N HIS A 126 25.17 15.34 36.39
CA HIS A 126 24.74 16.19 35.29
C HIS A 126 24.56 15.37 34.00
N THR A 127 23.48 14.61 33.92
CA THR A 127 22.77 14.28 32.67
C THR A 127 21.30 14.06 33.02
N SER A 128 20.56 15.14 33.32
CA SER A 128 19.10 15.12 33.18
C SER A 128 18.82 14.98 31.70
N GLN A 129 18.83 13.74 31.22
CA GLN A 129 18.47 13.39 29.86
C GLN A 129 16.98 13.67 29.76
N GLN A 130 16.61 14.84 29.25
CA GLN A 130 15.21 15.16 28.97
C GLN A 130 14.67 14.04 28.09
N CYS A 131 13.69 13.28 28.61
CA CYS A 131 13.04 12.23 27.84
C CYS A 131 12.46 12.84 26.56
N SER A 132 12.64 12.15 25.45
CA SER A 132 12.08 12.61 24.18
C SER A 132 10.54 12.65 24.28
N PRO A 133 9.86 13.52 23.51
CA PRO A 133 8.40 13.62 23.54
C PRO A 133 7.67 12.30 23.30
N GLU A 134 8.27 11.39 22.52
CA GLU A 134 7.74 10.06 22.24
C GLU A 134 7.77 9.16 23.47
N ILE A 135 8.88 9.16 24.21
CA ILE A 135 9.03 8.36 25.44
C ILE A 135 8.03 8.84 26.50
N LEU A 136 7.88 10.16 26.64
CA LEU A 136 6.90 10.75 27.54
C LEU A 136 5.47 10.37 27.12
N ALA A 137 5.19 10.30 25.82
CA ALA A 137 3.88 9.90 25.30
C ALA A 137 3.60 8.43 25.62
N CYS A 138 4.58 7.54 25.41
CA CYS A 138 4.45 6.12 25.76
C CYS A 138 4.19 5.94 27.26
N GLN A 139 4.94 6.63 28.12
CA GLN A 139 4.72 6.60 29.57
C GLN A 139 3.34 7.13 29.96
N PHE A 140 2.90 8.23 29.35
CA PHE A 140 1.58 8.79 29.57
C PHE A 140 0.47 7.80 29.17
N LEU A 141 0.60 7.16 28.00
CA LEU A 141 -0.32 6.14 27.53
C LEU A 141 -0.40 4.98 28.53
N LYS A 142 0.73 4.42 28.95
CA LYS A 142 0.76 3.32 29.94
C LYS A 142 0.06 3.70 31.25
N LYS A 143 0.29 4.91 31.76
CA LYS A 143 -0.21 5.37 33.06
C LYS A 143 -1.68 5.75 33.08
N TYR A 144 -2.19 6.32 31.99
CA TYR A 144 -3.54 6.91 31.93
C TYR A 144 -4.48 6.23 30.94
N PHE A 145 -4.10 5.08 30.37
CA PHE A 145 -4.87 4.38 29.33
C PHE A 145 -6.36 4.23 29.68
N PHE A 146 -6.67 3.85 30.92
CA PHE A 146 -8.03 3.67 31.44
C PHE A 146 -8.92 4.93 31.43
N LEU A 147 -8.33 6.13 31.33
CA LEU A 147 -9.06 7.40 31.24
C LEU A 147 -9.15 7.92 29.81
N LEU A 148 -8.42 7.37 28.85
CA LEU A 148 -8.38 7.94 27.51
C LEU A 148 -9.69 7.71 26.75
N ASP A 149 -10.14 8.75 26.04
CA ASP A 149 -11.04 8.56 24.91
C ASP A 149 -10.21 7.93 23.79
N LEU A 150 -10.35 6.61 23.64
CA LEU A 150 -9.56 5.80 22.71
C LEU A 150 -9.71 6.27 21.26
N ARG A 151 -10.86 6.83 20.86
CA ARG A 151 -11.05 7.31 19.48
C ARG A 151 -10.25 8.59 19.25
N ARG A 152 -10.35 9.55 20.17
CA ARG A 152 -9.60 10.80 20.11
C ARG A 152 -8.09 10.58 20.26
N ALA A 153 -7.69 9.69 21.17
CA ALA A 153 -6.29 9.32 21.35
C ALA A 153 -5.68 8.71 20.08
N LYS A 154 -6.39 7.79 19.41
CA LYS A 154 -5.97 7.20 18.12
C LYS A 154 -5.66 8.27 17.07
N GLU A 155 -6.59 9.21 16.85
CA GLU A 155 -6.41 10.27 15.85
C GLU A 155 -5.31 11.26 16.25
N SER A 156 -5.21 11.60 17.54
CA SER A 156 -4.13 12.44 18.06
C SER A 156 -2.75 11.83 17.84
N ILE A 157 -2.59 10.52 18.06
CA ILE A 157 -1.31 9.83 17.87
C ILE A 157 -0.92 9.86 16.39
N LYS A 158 -1.86 9.56 15.49
CA LYS A 158 -1.63 9.60 14.03
C LYS A 158 -1.21 10.99 13.54
N LEU A 159 -1.76 12.05 14.13
CA LEU A 159 -1.45 13.43 13.75
C LEU A 159 -0.10 13.89 14.33
N SER A 160 0.09 13.74 15.64
CA SER A 160 1.23 14.32 16.38
C SER A 160 2.49 13.46 16.33
N TYR A 161 2.35 12.17 16.09
CA TYR A 161 3.44 11.18 16.17
C TYR A 161 3.57 10.32 14.90
N ALA A 162 3.18 10.84 13.73
CA ALA A 162 3.17 10.10 12.45
C ALA A 162 4.51 9.41 12.10
N ASN A 163 5.65 10.00 12.51
CA ASN A 163 7.00 9.49 12.25
C ASN A 163 7.57 8.62 13.39
N ASN A 164 6.79 8.41 14.46
CA ASN A 164 7.23 7.78 15.69
C ASN A 164 6.34 6.55 15.99
N PRO A 165 6.60 5.41 15.31
CA PRO A 165 5.74 4.22 15.42
C PRO A 165 5.64 3.67 16.84
N CYS A 166 6.66 3.88 17.68
CA CYS A 166 6.66 3.39 19.06
C CYS A 166 5.47 3.90 19.91
N VAL A 167 4.97 5.11 19.65
CA VAL A 167 3.79 5.66 20.36
C VAL A 167 2.52 4.95 19.90
N TRP A 168 2.41 4.66 18.59
CA TRP A 168 1.33 3.88 18.04
C TRP A 168 1.35 2.44 18.56
N ASP A 169 2.51 1.78 18.55
CA ASP A 169 2.67 0.43 19.06
C ASP A 169 2.28 0.35 20.55
N THR A 170 2.70 1.33 21.35
CA THR A 170 2.28 1.45 22.76
C THR A 170 0.76 1.60 22.88
N PHE A 171 0.12 2.38 22.02
CA PHE A 171 -1.33 2.50 22.03
C PHE A 171 -2.03 1.18 21.67
N ILE A 172 -1.52 0.46 20.65
CA ILE A 172 -2.03 -0.87 20.27
C ILE A 172 -1.87 -1.87 21.41
N GLU A 173 -0.72 -1.93 22.06
CA GLU A 173 -0.50 -2.81 23.23
C GLU A 173 -1.48 -2.51 24.37
N GLY A 174 -1.73 -1.22 24.66
CA GLY A 174 -2.76 -0.84 25.64
C GLY A 174 -4.16 -1.31 25.26
N LEU A 175 -4.52 -1.26 23.97
CA LEU A 175 -5.80 -1.78 23.49
C LEU A 175 -5.87 -3.31 23.57
N LYS A 176 -4.77 -4.02 23.30
CA LYS A 176 -4.69 -5.48 23.46
C LYS A 176 -4.86 -5.89 24.92
N GLU A 177 -4.21 -5.18 25.85
CA GLU A 177 -4.37 -5.40 27.29
C GLU A 177 -5.81 -5.12 27.75
N MET A 178 -6.48 -4.12 27.16
CA MET A 178 -7.91 -3.90 27.41
C MET A 178 -8.79 -5.00 26.81
N ALA A 179 -8.45 -5.47 25.61
CA ALA A 179 -9.18 -6.52 24.93
C ALA A 179 -8.99 -7.91 25.58
N SER A 180 -7.87 -8.17 26.27
CA SER A 180 -7.59 -9.45 26.96
C SER A 180 -8.62 -9.79 28.04
N SER A 181 -9.27 -8.77 28.61
CA SER A 181 -10.40 -8.96 29.53
C SER A 181 -11.65 -9.55 28.87
N ASN A 182 -11.72 -9.54 27.53
CA ASN A 182 -12.82 -10.09 26.75
C ASN A 182 -12.54 -11.55 26.37
N PRO A 183 -13.43 -12.51 26.70
CA PRO A 183 -13.24 -13.92 26.37
C PRO A 183 -13.09 -14.18 24.86
N THR A 184 -13.68 -13.34 24.01
CA THR A 184 -13.53 -13.39 22.55
C THR A 184 -12.08 -13.17 22.12
N TYR A 185 -11.36 -12.26 22.77
CA TYR A 185 -9.95 -11.96 22.45
C TYR A 185 -9.02 -13.12 22.85
N MET A 186 -9.30 -13.76 23.99
CA MET A 186 -8.55 -14.95 24.42
C MET A 186 -8.80 -16.16 23.50
N ALA A 187 -10.05 -16.35 23.04
CA ALA A 187 -10.40 -17.40 22.09
C ALA A 187 -9.75 -17.20 20.69
N MET A 188 -9.17 -16.02 20.42
CA MET A 188 -8.38 -15.77 19.22
C MET A 188 -6.94 -16.29 19.32
N GLU A 189 -6.56 -17.11 20.29
CA GLU A 189 -5.25 -17.78 20.26
C GLU A 189 -5.26 -19.06 19.41
N GLU A 190 -6.43 -19.67 19.19
CA GLU A 190 -6.61 -20.93 18.45
C GLU A 190 -7.41 -20.74 17.13
N GLY A 191 -7.34 -21.71 16.20
CA GLY A 191 -8.10 -21.69 14.93
C GLY A 191 -7.47 -20.91 13.76
N ASP A 192 -8.07 -21.09 12.57
CA ASP A 192 -7.66 -20.45 11.32
C ASP A 192 -8.22 -19.01 11.15
N LEU A 193 -7.72 -18.28 10.15
CA LEU A 193 -8.11 -16.89 9.89
C LEU A 193 -9.64 -16.72 9.69
N PRO A 194 -10.34 -17.53 8.87
CA PRO A 194 -11.79 -17.41 8.71
C PRO A 194 -12.58 -17.60 10.00
N THR A 195 -12.20 -18.58 10.83
CA THR A 195 -12.91 -18.87 12.09
C THR A 195 -12.79 -17.71 13.06
N ARG A 196 -11.60 -17.11 13.18
CA ARG A 196 -11.36 -15.94 14.04
C ARG A 196 -12.07 -14.69 13.56
N LEU A 197 -12.07 -14.44 12.25
CA LEU A 197 -12.79 -13.31 11.68
C LEU A 197 -14.29 -13.39 11.99
N LYS A 198 -14.86 -14.59 11.88
CA LYS A 198 -16.27 -14.82 12.22
C LYS A 198 -16.52 -14.59 13.72
N LEU A 199 -15.62 -15.05 14.58
CA LEU A 199 -15.72 -14.83 16.03
C LEU A 199 -15.74 -13.34 16.39
N VAL A 200 -14.90 -12.52 15.74
CA VAL A 200 -14.89 -11.05 15.94
C VAL A 200 -16.18 -10.42 15.43
N ASP A 201 -16.64 -10.80 14.24
CA ASP A 201 -17.87 -10.28 13.61
C ASP A 201 -19.13 -10.57 14.46
N ASP A 202 -19.17 -11.76 15.08
CA ASP A 202 -20.29 -12.19 15.92
C ASP A 202 -20.27 -11.55 17.33
N SER A 203 -19.10 -11.16 17.84
CA SER A 203 -18.93 -10.82 19.28
C SER A 203 -18.61 -9.35 19.56
N VAL A 204 -18.00 -8.64 18.61
CA VAL A 204 -17.48 -7.28 18.84
C VAL A 204 -18.34 -6.27 18.09
N PRO A 205 -18.88 -5.24 18.77
CA PRO A 205 -19.61 -4.18 18.11
C PRO A 205 -18.76 -3.51 17.03
N PHE A 206 -19.36 -3.27 15.86
CA PHE A 206 -18.67 -2.66 14.71
C PHE A 206 -18.09 -1.28 15.01
N ASP A 207 -18.63 -0.55 15.98
CA ASP A 207 -18.16 0.78 16.38
C ASP A 207 -17.15 0.73 17.54
N SER A 208 -16.70 -0.45 17.96
CA SER A 208 -15.80 -0.59 19.10
C SER A 208 -14.40 -0.06 18.79
N PRO A 209 -13.81 0.81 19.63
CA PRO A 209 -12.42 1.24 19.48
C PRO A 209 -11.42 0.09 19.63
N LEU A 210 -11.83 -1.05 20.19
CA LEU A 210 -10.99 -2.23 20.35
C LEU A 210 -10.82 -3.04 19.06
N LEU A 211 -11.60 -2.79 18.00
CA LEU A 211 -11.50 -3.53 16.74
C LEU A 211 -10.09 -3.53 16.14
N ILE A 212 -9.34 -2.44 16.33
CA ILE A 212 -7.98 -2.34 15.85
C ILE A 212 -7.01 -3.27 16.59
N ALA A 213 -7.26 -3.60 17.87
CA ALA A 213 -6.46 -4.58 18.62
C ALA A 213 -6.67 -5.99 18.04
N TYR A 214 -7.93 -6.34 17.72
CA TYR A 214 -8.25 -7.59 17.02
C TYR A 214 -7.60 -7.64 15.64
N ALA A 215 -7.63 -6.53 14.88
CA ALA A 215 -6.95 -6.43 13.59
C ALA A 215 -5.42 -6.59 13.71
N ALA A 216 -4.80 -5.98 14.73
CA ALA A 216 -3.38 -6.12 15.03
C ALA A 216 -2.99 -7.57 15.35
N GLN A 217 -3.76 -8.24 16.22
CA GLN A 217 -3.53 -9.65 16.58
C GLN A 217 -3.68 -10.59 15.37
N LEU A 218 -4.65 -10.33 14.49
CA LEU A 218 -4.81 -11.08 13.24
C LEU A 218 -3.61 -10.86 12.31
N TYR A 219 -3.13 -9.63 12.19
CA TYR A 219 -1.96 -9.31 11.38
C TYR A 219 -0.68 -9.94 11.93
N GLU A 220 -0.45 -9.91 13.23
CA GLU A 220 0.71 -10.54 13.86
C GLU A 220 0.75 -12.04 13.62
N LYS A 221 -0.40 -12.71 13.63
CA LYS A 221 -0.46 -14.16 13.43
C LYS A 221 -0.42 -14.59 11.96
N PHE A 222 -1.08 -13.88 11.05
CA PHE A 222 -1.27 -14.32 9.66
C PHE A 222 -0.61 -13.41 8.61
N GLY A 223 0.04 -12.32 9.04
CA GLY A 223 0.73 -11.37 8.18
C GLY A 223 -0.16 -10.76 7.09
N GLU A 224 0.38 -10.65 5.88
CA GLU A 224 -0.31 -10.10 4.71
C GLU A 224 -1.64 -10.81 4.38
N SER A 225 -1.78 -12.10 4.74
CA SER A 225 -3.03 -12.85 4.51
C SER A 225 -4.19 -12.30 5.33
N ALA A 226 -3.94 -11.80 6.55
CA ALA A 226 -4.95 -11.14 7.36
C ALA A 226 -5.41 -9.83 6.72
N LEU A 227 -4.47 -9.03 6.19
CA LEU A 227 -4.74 -7.69 5.67
C LEU A 227 -5.85 -7.69 4.61
N ARG A 228 -5.84 -8.66 3.68
CA ARG A 228 -6.90 -8.79 2.66
C ARG A 228 -8.30 -8.97 3.26
N SER A 229 -8.38 -9.58 4.44
CA SER A 229 -9.64 -9.85 5.14
C SER A 229 -10.07 -8.72 6.08
N LEU A 230 -9.15 -7.83 6.47
CA LEU A 230 -9.43 -6.68 7.34
C LEU A 230 -10.35 -5.65 6.69
N ILE A 231 -10.58 -5.72 5.37
CA ILE A 231 -11.54 -4.86 4.65
C ILE A 231 -12.95 -4.94 5.26
N LYS A 232 -13.28 -6.04 5.96
CA LYS A 232 -14.55 -6.22 6.67
C LYS A 232 -14.73 -5.21 7.81
N PHE A 233 -13.65 -4.69 8.38
CA PHE A 233 -13.69 -3.72 9.48
C PHE A 233 -13.77 -2.27 8.99
N TYR A 234 -13.74 -2.03 7.67
CA TYR A 234 -13.95 -0.70 7.10
C TYR A 234 -15.44 -0.32 7.16
N PRO A 235 -15.83 0.89 7.64
CA PRO A 235 -15.00 2.06 7.89
C PRO A 235 -14.44 2.25 9.31
N SER A 236 -14.71 1.37 10.27
CA SER A 236 -14.27 1.55 11.66
C SER A 236 -12.75 1.46 11.84
N VAL A 237 -12.11 0.61 11.04
CA VAL A 237 -10.65 0.57 10.85
C VAL A 237 -10.34 1.20 9.50
N LEU A 238 -9.68 2.36 9.53
CA LEU A 238 -9.38 3.15 8.33
C LEU A 238 -8.12 2.63 7.62
N PRO A 239 -7.91 2.95 6.33
CA PRO A 239 -6.65 2.62 5.65
C PRO A 239 -5.42 3.18 6.36
N SER A 240 -5.52 4.36 6.97
CA SER A 240 -4.44 4.95 7.77
C SER A 240 -4.14 4.14 9.03
N ASP A 241 -5.14 3.48 9.62
CA ASP A 241 -4.94 2.57 10.75
C ASP A 241 -4.18 1.31 10.31
N VAL A 242 -4.58 0.72 9.17
CA VAL A 242 -3.90 -0.47 8.60
C VAL A 242 -2.46 -0.16 8.19
N MET A 243 -2.23 1.03 7.62
CA MET A 243 -0.88 1.47 7.23
C MET A 243 0.07 1.58 8.44
N GLN A 244 -0.46 1.97 9.61
CA GLN A 244 0.30 1.97 10.86
C GLN A 244 0.52 0.55 11.40
N LEU A 245 -0.43 -0.37 11.25
CA LEU A 245 -0.23 -1.77 11.64
C LEU A 245 0.91 -2.44 10.85
N CYS A 246 1.03 -2.16 9.56
CA CYS A 246 2.07 -2.71 8.72
C CYS A 246 3.27 -1.76 8.50
N HIS A 247 3.53 -0.82 9.41
CA HIS A 247 4.57 0.21 9.20
C HIS A 247 5.99 -0.37 9.02
N HIS A 248 6.29 -1.55 9.59
CA HIS A 248 7.54 -2.28 9.35
C HIS A 248 7.65 -2.87 7.94
N HIS A 249 6.51 -3.18 7.31
CA HIS A 249 6.40 -3.77 5.99
C HIS A 249 5.36 -3.01 5.15
N PRO A 250 5.60 -1.74 4.82
CA PRO A 250 4.58 -0.84 4.25
C PRO A 250 4.02 -1.38 2.93
N ALA A 251 4.80 -2.14 2.17
CA ALA A 251 4.36 -2.78 0.94
C ALA A 251 3.12 -3.70 1.11
N GLN A 252 2.97 -4.34 2.28
CA GLN A 252 1.83 -5.23 2.55
C GLN A 252 0.50 -4.46 2.65
N PHE A 253 0.54 -3.15 2.92
CA PHE A 253 -0.65 -2.26 2.85
C PHE A 253 -1.35 -2.35 1.49
N LEU A 254 -0.59 -2.53 0.40
CA LEU A 254 -1.14 -2.60 -0.95
C LEU A 254 -2.12 -3.78 -1.10
N ALA A 255 -1.89 -4.90 -0.42
CA ALA A 255 -2.79 -6.04 -0.44
C ALA A 255 -4.15 -5.70 0.19
N TYR A 256 -4.16 -4.92 1.28
CA TYR A 256 -5.38 -4.38 1.89
C TYR A 256 -6.06 -3.38 0.95
N LEU A 257 -5.32 -2.39 0.45
CA LEU A 257 -5.87 -1.32 -0.39
C LEU A 257 -6.47 -1.87 -1.68
N ASP A 258 -5.77 -2.77 -2.37
CA ASP A 258 -6.26 -3.42 -3.59
C ASP A 258 -7.53 -4.24 -3.32
N SER A 259 -7.56 -5.00 -2.22
CA SER A 259 -8.74 -5.77 -1.81
C SER A 259 -9.92 -4.85 -1.45
N LEU A 260 -9.64 -3.73 -0.78
CA LEU A 260 -10.64 -2.74 -0.39
C LEU A 260 -11.27 -2.08 -1.62
N VAL A 261 -10.46 -1.67 -2.59
CA VAL A 261 -10.97 -1.09 -3.85
C VAL A 261 -11.75 -2.14 -4.65
N LYS A 262 -11.24 -3.38 -4.75
CA LYS A 262 -11.91 -4.48 -5.47
C LYS A 262 -13.23 -4.92 -4.84
N SER A 263 -13.44 -4.65 -3.54
CA SER A 263 -14.72 -4.92 -2.86
C SER A 263 -15.89 -4.12 -3.44
N ARG A 264 -15.61 -3.03 -4.18
CA ARG A 264 -16.62 -2.21 -4.84
C ARG A 264 -16.83 -2.60 -6.33
N PRO A 265 -18.05 -2.39 -6.86
CA PRO A 265 -18.33 -2.48 -8.30
C PRO A 265 -17.39 -1.60 -9.13
N GLU A 266 -17.03 -2.06 -10.34
CA GLU A 266 -16.04 -1.40 -11.22
C GLU A 266 -16.31 0.08 -11.48
N ASP A 267 -17.57 0.43 -11.68
CA ASP A 267 -18.06 1.78 -11.92
C ASP A 267 -17.84 2.72 -10.70
N GLN A 268 -17.82 2.16 -9.48
CA GLN A 268 -17.69 2.93 -8.24
C GLN A 268 -16.27 2.96 -7.69
N ARG A 269 -15.35 2.12 -8.22
CA ARG A 269 -13.96 2.04 -7.74
C ARG A 269 -13.24 3.38 -7.78
N PRO A 270 -13.32 4.20 -8.85
CA PRO A 270 -12.61 5.48 -8.91
C PRO A 270 -13.08 6.46 -7.83
N SER A 271 -14.39 6.70 -7.74
CA SER A 271 -14.95 7.62 -6.74
C SER A 271 -14.69 7.15 -5.30
N PHE A 272 -14.70 5.83 -5.08
CA PHE A 272 -14.38 5.27 -3.77
C PHE A 272 -12.90 5.45 -3.43
N LEU A 273 -11.99 5.14 -4.36
CA LEU A 273 -10.55 5.36 -4.15
C LEU A 273 -10.23 6.83 -3.91
N GLU A 274 -10.89 7.74 -4.64
CA GLU A 274 -10.76 9.19 -4.41
C GLU A 274 -11.17 9.60 -2.99
N SER A 275 -12.23 9.00 -2.45
CA SER A 275 -12.67 9.28 -1.07
C SER A 275 -11.66 8.83 0.00
N LEU A 276 -10.83 7.81 -0.29
CA LEU A 276 -9.79 7.32 0.62
C LEU A 276 -8.52 8.20 0.60
N LEU A 277 -8.31 8.97 -0.46
CA LEU A 277 -7.11 9.78 -0.69
C LEU A 277 -7.22 11.18 -0.07
N GLN A 278 -7.50 11.23 1.23
CA GLN A 278 -7.56 12.47 2.00
C GLN A 278 -6.49 12.44 3.10
N PRO A 279 -5.42 13.26 3.03
CA PRO A 279 -5.14 14.31 2.02
C PRO A 279 -4.61 13.79 0.67
N GLU A 280 -4.67 14.61 -0.38
CA GLU A 280 -4.24 14.26 -1.75
C GLU A 280 -2.75 13.83 -1.83
N SER A 281 -1.90 14.27 -0.89
CA SER A 281 -0.50 13.84 -0.82
C SER A 281 -0.35 12.31 -0.72
N LEU A 282 -1.31 11.62 -0.10
CA LEU A 282 -1.33 10.15 -0.01
C LEU A 282 -1.33 9.48 -1.40
N ARG A 283 -1.87 10.14 -2.42
CA ARG A 283 -1.91 9.61 -3.79
C ARG A 283 -0.50 9.34 -4.31
N LEU A 284 0.43 10.26 -4.07
CA LEU A 284 1.81 10.14 -4.52
C LEU A 284 2.54 9.03 -3.75
N ASP A 285 2.35 8.98 -2.44
CA ASP A 285 2.96 7.97 -1.57
C ASP A 285 2.50 6.56 -1.93
N TRP A 286 1.19 6.38 -2.10
CA TRP A 286 0.61 5.08 -2.48
C TRP A 286 0.97 4.69 -3.91
N LEU A 287 1.04 5.64 -4.85
CA LEU A 287 1.50 5.39 -6.21
C LEU A 287 2.96 4.93 -6.21
N LEU A 288 3.84 5.65 -5.50
CA LEU A 288 5.26 5.30 -5.40
C LEU A 288 5.44 3.91 -4.79
N LEU A 289 4.69 3.60 -3.73
CA LEU A 289 4.69 2.29 -3.09
C LEU A 289 4.24 1.19 -4.06
N ALA A 290 3.11 1.39 -4.75
CA ALA A 290 2.52 0.42 -5.68
C ALA A 290 3.40 0.15 -6.90
N VAL A 291 4.03 1.19 -7.45
CA VAL A 291 4.92 1.07 -8.62
C VAL A 291 6.27 0.45 -8.24
N SER A 292 6.68 0.51 -6.97
CA SER A 292 7.96 -0.03 -6.50
C SER A 292 7.87 -1.48 -6.01
N HIS A 293 6.74 -1.87 -5.43
CA HIS A 293 6.55 -3.23 -4.91
C HIS A 293 6.11 -4.21 -6.01
N ASP A 294 6.71 -5.41 -6.02
CA ASP A 294 6.56 -6.40 -7.09
C ASP A 294 6.76 -5.83 -8.50
N ALA A 295 7.67 -4.85 -8.60
CA ALA A 295 8.07 -4.26 -9.85
C ALA A 295 9.10 -5.16 -10.57
N PRO A 296 9.07 -5.24 -11.90
CA PRO A 296 10.15 -5.82 -12.66
C PRO A 296 11.49 -5.16 -12.34
N PRO A 297 12.63 -5.87 -12.46
CA PRO A 297 13.95 -5.28 -12.28
C PRO A 297 14.13 -4.05 -13.17
N SER A 298 14.66 -2.95 -12.64
CA SER A 298 14.85 -1.70 -13.40
C SER A 298 15.69 -1.89 -14.66
N THR A 299 16.67 -2.79 -14.62
CA THR A 299 17.50 -3.19 -15.77
C THR A 299 16.71 -3.87 -16.89
N SER A 300 15.50 -4.34 -16.62
CA SER A 300 14.59 -4.92 -17.62
C SER A 300 13.68 -3.86 -18.25
N THR A 301 13.41 -2.75 -17.55
CA THR A 301 12.48 -1.71 -18.02
C THR A 301 13.18 -0.47 -18.59
N LEU A 302 14.39 -0.15 -18.12
CA LEU A 302 15.16 1.03 -18.48
C LEU A 302 16.54 0.66 -19.05
N ASP A 303 17.00 1.40 -20.05
CA ASP A 303 18.38 1.37 -20.53
C ASP A 303 19.33 2.20 -19.64
N ASP A 304 20.62 2.19 -19.96
CA ASP A 304 21.66 2.85 -19.14
C ASP A 304 21.53 4.38 -19.18
N GLU A 305 20.82 4.92 -20.18
CA GLU A 305 20.48 6.33 -20.33
C GLU A 305 19.12 6.70 -19.72
N GLY A 306 18.38 5.75 -19.16
CA GLY A 306 17.06 5.94 -18.55
C GLY A 306 15.88 5.99 -19.53
N ASN A 307 16.06 5.55 -20.79
CA ASN A 307 14.98 5.39 -21.76
C ASN A 307 14.33 3.99 -21.65
N PRO A 308 13.12 3.81 -22.21
CA PRO A 308 12.47 2.51 -22.22
C PRO A 308 13.25 1.44 -22.97
N ARG A 309 13.33 0.24 -22.40
CA ARG A 309 13.76 -0.94 -23.17
C ARG A 309 12.65 -1.42 -24.09
N PRO A 310 12.99 -2.01 -25.25
CA PRO A 310 12.00 -2.60 -26.15
C PRO A 310 11.06 -3.57 -25.42
N HIS A 311 9.75 -3.43 -25.65
CA HIS A 311 8.66 -4.24 -25.10
C HIS A 311 8.53 -4.23 -23.57
N SER A 312 9.23 -3.34 -22.87
CA SER A 312 9.19 -3.29 -21.41
C SER A 312 7.83 -2.85 -20.82
N HIS A 313 6.97 -2.22 -21.62
CA HIS A 313 5.59 -1.89 -21.22
C HIS A 313 4.69 -3.13 -21.06
N LEU A 314 5.13 -4.30 -21.56
CA LEU A 314 4.40 -5.57 -21.47
C LEU A 314 4.71 -6.37 -20.21
N PHE A 315 5.69 -5.95 -19.40
CA PHE A 315 5.93 -6.62 -18.13
C PHE A 315 4.70 -6.51 -17.22
N SER A 316 4.56 -7.45 -16.30
CA SER A 316 3.48 -7.42 -15.31
C SER A 316 3.96 -6.75 -14.04
N TRP A 317 3.09 -5.89 -13.48
CA TRP A 317 3.26 -5.29 -12.15
C TRP A 317 2.20 -5.89 -11.24
N GLY A 318 2.59 -6.28 -10.02
CA GLY A 318 1.67 -6.91 -9.06
C GLY A 318 0.38 -6.12 -8.84
N TYR A 319 0.50 -4.79 -8.75
CA TYR A 319 -0.62 -3.88 -8.50
C TYR A 319 -1.00 -3.02 -9.72
N SER A 320 -0.75 -3.51 -10.94
CA SER A 320 -0.97 -2.77 -12.21
C SER A 320 -2.33 -2.07 -12.30
N GLN A 321 -3.42 -2.74 -11.92
CA GLN A 321 -4.76 -2.15 -11.93
C GLN A 321 -4.87 -1.00 -10.92
N LEU A 322 -4.44 -1.21 -9.67
CA LEU A 322 -4.49 -0.16 -8.65
C LEU A 322 -3.66 1.06 -9.06
N ILE A 323 -2.46 0.85 -9.63
CA ILE A 323 -1.60 1.91 -10.16
C ILE A 323 -2.36 2.72 -11.23
N LEU A 324 -3.00 2.05 -12.20
CA LEU A 324 -3.76 2.72 -13.25
C LEU A 324 -4.99 3.47 -12.70
N HIS A 325 -5.66 2.93 -11.69
CA HIS A 325 -6.77 3.65 -11.03
C HIS A 325 -6.25 4.93 -10.36
N LEU A 326 -5.16 4.86 -9.60
CA LEU A 326 -4.53 6.03 -8.98
C LEU A 326 -4.14 7.09 -10.03
N ILE A 327 -3.63 6.64 -11.17
CA ILE A 327 -3.23 7.51 -12.29
C ILE A 327 -4.42 8.22 -12.92
N LYS A 328 -5.52 7.52 -13.18
CA LYS A 328 -6.70 8.06 -13.90
C LYS A 328 -7.58 8.98 -13.06
N LEU A 329 -7.36 9.06 -11.74
CA LEU A 329 -8.13 9.99 -10.91
C LEU A 329 -7.85 11.45 -11.28
N PRO A 330 -8.84 12.35 -11.14
CA PRO A 330 -8.61 13.77 -11.35
C PRO A 330 -7.60 14.30 -10.32
N ALA A 331 -6.62 15.06 -10.79
CA ALA A 331 -5.60 15.70 -9.97
C ALA A 331 -5.18 17.02 -10.62
N ASP A 332 -4.54 17.91 -9.85
CA ASP A 332 -3.94 19.11 -10.41
C ASP A 332 -2.73 18.80 -11.31
N PHE A 333 -2.33 19.80 -12.11
CA PHE A 333 -1.22 19.65 -13.05
C PHE A 333 0.09 19.24 -12.33
N THR A 334 0.36 19.84 -11.17
CA THR A 334 1.58 19.57 -10.39
C THR A 334 1.62 18.13 -9.86
N THR A 335 0.50 17.58 -9.40
CA THR A 335 0.44 16.19 -8.97
C THR A 335 0.62 15.24 -10.15
N LYS A 336 -0.03 15.49 -11.29
CA LYS A 336 0.15 14.68 -12.52
C LYS A 336 1.60 14.71 -13.02
N GLU A 337 2.29 15.84 -12.91
CA GLU A 337 3.71 15.94 -13.24
C GLU A 337 4.57 15.05 -12.33
N LYS A 338 4.37 15.11 -11.01
CA LYS A 338 5.07 14.22 -10.06
C LYS A 338 4.77 12.75 -10.32
N MET A 339 3.53 12.40 -10.64
CA MET A 339 3.14 11.03 -11.00
C MET A 339 3.86 10.57 -12.28
N THR A 340 4.07 11.48 -13.23
CA THR A 340 4.81 11.22 -14.48
C THR A 340 6.26 10.87 -14.17
N ASP A 341 6.89 11.62 -13.27
CA ASP A 341 8.26 11.36 -12.83
C ASP A 341 8.39 10.04 -12.06
N ILE A 342 7.41 9.70 -11.21
CA ILE A 342 7.35 8.40 -10.52
C ILE A 342 7.27 7.26 -11.54
N CYS A 343 6.36 7.34 -12.52
CA CYS A 343 6.20 6.30 -13.53
C CYS A 343 7.46 6.14 -14.40
N ARG A 344 8.06 7.26 -14.84
CA ARG A 344 9.29 7.26 -15.64
C ARG A 344 10.46 6.65 -14.87
N SER A 345 10.73 7.13 -13.66
CA SER A 345 11.88 6.70 -12.84
C SER A 345 11.83 5.21 -12.46
N ARG A 346 10.62 4.64 -12.38
CA ARG A 346 10.41 3.21 -12.07
C ARG A 346 10.15 2.34 -13.32
N GLY A 347 10.10 2.94 -14.51
CA GLY A 347 9.86 2.22 -15.76
C GLY A 347 8.45 1.66 -15.93
N PHE A 348 7.44 2.27 -15.28
CA PHE A 348 6.02 1.92 -15.48
C PHE A 348 5.45 2.68 -16.68
N TRP A 349 5.74 2.16 -17.87
CA TRP A 349 5.42 2.83 -19.13
C TRP A 349 3.93 3.01 -19.44
N PRO A 350 3.01 2.06 -19.13
CA PRO A 350 1.59 2.27 -19.38
C PRO A 350 1.03 3.49 -18.64
N GLY A 351 1.46 3.68 -17.38
CA GLY A 351 1.10 4.85 -16.58
C GLY A 351 1.74 6.13 -17.10
N TYR A 352 3.03 6.08 -17.43
CA TYR A 352 3.75 7.23 -18.02
C TYR A 352 3.08 7.72 -19.31
N LEU A 353 2.76 6.81 -20.25
CA LEU A 353 2.07 7.17 -21.49
C LEU A 353 0.67 7.75 -21.21
N THR A 354 -0.10 7.17 -20.29
CA THR A 354 -1.41 7.72 -19.89
C THR A 354 -1.28 9.17 -19.40
N LEU A 355 -0.29 9.45 -18.56
CA LEU A 355 -0.05 10.80 -18.04
C LEU A 355 0.45 11.77 -19.10
N CYS A 356 1.27 11.31 -20.06
CA CYS A 356 1.66 12.15 -21.20
C CYS A 356 0.46 12.58 -22.05
N LEU A 357 -0.58 11.74 -22.17
CA LEU A 357 -1.80 12.10 -22.88
C LEU A 357 -2.54 13.22 -22.14
N GLU A 358 -2.75 13.06 -20.83
CA GLU A 358 -3.46 14.03 -19.99
C GLU A 358 -2.72 15.37 -19.88
N LEU A 359 -1.38 15.35 -19.94
CA LEU A 359 -0.53 16.54 -19.89
C LEU A 359 -0.21 17.13 -21.28
N GLU A 360 -0.81 16.61 -22.35
CA GLU A 360 -0.57 17.01 -23.75
C GLU A 360 0.92 16.92 -24.19
N ARG A 361 1.72 16.05 -23.53
CA ARG A 361 3.16 15.83 -23.81
C ARG A 361 3.38 14.84 -24.95
N ARG A 362 2.70 15.06 -26.08
CA ARG A 362 2.66 14.11 -27.23
C ARG A 362 4.05 13.78 -27.80
N ARG A 363 4.96 14.77 -27.86
CA ARG A 363 6.35 14.57 -28.30
C ARG A 363 7.10 13.56 -27.43
N GLU A 364 6.93 13.64 -26.12
CA GLU A 364 7.58 12.73 -25.17
C GLU A 364 7.00 11.31 -25.31
N ALA A 365 5.68 11.22 -25.46
CA ALA A 365 4.99 9.95 -25.69
C ALA A 365 5.51 9.24 -26.94
N PHE A 366 5.54 9.90 -28.10
CA PHE A 366 6.06 9.31 -29.33
C PHE A 366 7.52 8.88 -29.22
N THR A 367 8.35 9.68 -28.56
CA THR A 367 9.75 9.30 -28.30
C THR A 367 9.82 7.98 -27.54
N ASN A 368 9.09 7.86 -26.42
CA ASN A 368 9.09 6.65 -25.60
C ASN A 368 8.46 5.45 -26.33
N ILE A 369 7.39 5.65 -27.12
CA ILE A 369 6.79 4.59 -27.94
C ILE A 369 7.80 4.03 -28.94
N VAL A 370 8.58 4.88 -29.61
CA VAL A 370 9.65 4.44 -30.53
C VAL A 370 10.71 3.61 -29.79
N TYR A 371 11.07 3.97 -28.55
CA TYR A 371 11.98 3.17 -27.71
C TYR A 371 11.38 1.81 -27.35
N LEU A 372 10.11 1.77 -26.92
CA LEU A 372 9.35 0.55 -26.60
C LEU A 372 9.20 -0.39 -27.80
N ASN A 373 9.35 0.12 -29.03
CA ASN A 373 9.43 -0.67 -30.25
C ASN A 373 8.18 -1.52 -30.56
N ASP A 374 7.01 -1.07 -30.16
CA ASP A 374 5.75 -1.82 -30.33
C ASP A 374 4.72 -0.99 -31.10
N MET A 375 4.39 -1.42 -32.33
CA MET A 375 3.40 -0.76 -33.18
C MET A 375 1.99 -0.78 -32.60
N SER A 376 1.64 -1.76 -31.75
CA SER A 376 0.29 -1.88 -31.18
C SER A 376 -0.08 -0.67 -30.30
N LEU A 377 0.90 0.04 -29.75
CA LEU A 377 0.70 1.28 -28.99
C LEU A 377 0.16 2.43 -29.86
N MET A 378 0.30 2.33 -31.18
CA MET A 378 -0.18 3.32 -32.17
C MET A 378 -1.38 2.80 -32.97
N GLU A 379 -1.92 1.63 -32.64
CA GLU A 379 -3.04 1.01 -33.33
C GLU A 379 -4.26 0.89 -32.38
N GLY A 380 -5.48 1.00 -32.95
CA GLY A 380 -6.75 0.87 -32.20
C GLY A 380 -7.36 2.19 -31.72
N ASP A 381 -8.58 2.12 -31.19
CA ASP A 381 -9.40 3.28 -30.82
C ASP A 381 -8.82 4.12 -29.65
N SER A 382 -7.93 3.52 -28.86
CA SER A 382 -7.20 4.18 -27.76
C SER A 382 -5.69 4.29 -28.03
N GLY A 383 -5.25 4.08 -29.27
CA GLY A 383 -3.85 4.11 -29.67
C GLY A 383 -3.32 5.53 -29.86
N TRP A 384 -2.00 5.69 -29.72
CA TRP A 384 -1.27 6.93 -29.99
C TRP A 384 -1.09 7.14 -31.49
N ILE A 385 -2.14 7.58 -32.17
CA ILE A 385 -2.08 7.94 -33.58
C ILE A 385 -1.67 9.41 -33.71
N PRO A 386 -0.63 9.73 -34.52
CA PRO A 386 -0.30 11.12 -34.83
C PRO A 386 -1.46 11.84 -35.54
N GLU A 387 -1.80 13.02 -35.05
CA GLU A 387 -2.96 13.79 -35.50
C GLU A 387 -2.57 14.90 -36.49
N THR A 388 -1.34 15.41 -36.36
CA THR A 388 -0.82 16.52 -37.16
C THR A 388 0.32 16.08 -38.07
N MET A 389 0.57 16.83 -39.16
CA MET A 389 1.69 16.53 -40.07
C MET A 389 3.03 16.62 -39.35
N GLU A 390 3.14 17.52 -38.38
CA GLU A 390 4.34 17.74 -37.57
C GLU A 390 4.64 16.54 -36.67
N GLU A 391 3.61 15.89 -36.11
CA GLU A 391 3.76 14.67 -35.33
C GLU A 391 4.18 13.48 -36.20
N TRP A 392 3.62 13.37 -37.42
CA TRP A 392 4.06 12.37 -38.39
C TRP A 392 5.53 12.56 -38.79
N LYS A 393 5.96 13.81 -39.06
CA LYS A 393 7.37 14.13 -39.35
C LYS A 393 8.28 13.80 -38.15
N LEU A 394 7.85 14.14 -36.94
CA LEU A 394 8.57 13.80 -35.72
C LEU A 394 8.75 12.28 -35.60
N LEU A 395 7.68 11.51 -35.74
CA LEU A 395 7.72 10.06 -35.62
C LEU A 395 8.65 9.42 -36.66
N LEU A 396 8.57 9.85 -37.92
CA LEU A 396 9.46 9.38 -38.99
C LEU A 396 10.93 9.67 -38.69
N HIS A 397 11.26 10.89 -38.24
CA HIS A 397 12.63 11.24 -37.85
C HIS A 397 13.12 10.44 -36.64
N LEU A 398 12.28 10.21 -35.63
CA LEU A 398 12.64 9.41 -34.45
C LEU A 398 12.99 7.97 -34.84
N VAL A 399 12.19 7.35 -35.71
CA VAL A 399 12.40 5.97 -36.17
C VAL A 399 13.66 5.87 -37.03
N GLN A 400 13.91 6.86 -37.89
CA GLN A 400 15.12 6.92 -38.70
C GLN A 400 16.38 7.03 -37.83
N ASN A 401 16.37 7.92 -36.82
CA ASN A 401 17.49 8.09 -35.90
C ASN A 401 17.78 6.81 -35.10
N LYS A 402 16.75 6.04 -34.73
CA LYS A 402 16.92 4.75 -34.05
C LYS A 402 17.65 3.72 -34.92
N SER A 403 17.30 3.62 -36.21
CA SER A 403 17.93 2.67 -37.15
C SER A 403 19.43 2.93 -37.38
N THR A 404 19.90 4.15 -37.12
CA THR A 404 21.33 4.50 -37.24
C THR A 404 22.17 4.12 -36.02
N LYS A 405 21.55 3.82 -34.88
CA LYS A 405 22.25 3.35 -33.68
C LYS A 405 22.44 1.83 -33.74
N PRO A 406 23.64 1.30 -33.42
CA PRO A 406 23.86 -0.14 -33.40
C PRO A 406 22.90 -0.80 -32.40
N ALA A 407 22.24 -1.87 -32.84
CA ALA A 407 21.29 -2.61 -32.02
C ALA A 407 21.96 -3.06 -30.70
N PRO A 408 21.31 -2.84 -29.54
CA PRO A 408 21.78 -3.45 -28.29
C PRO A 408 21.82 -4.98 -28.46
N GLN A 409 22.85 -5.61 -27.88
CA GLN A 409 22.93 -7.08 -27.84
C GLN A 409 21.64 -7.67 -27.26
N LYS A 410 21.21 -8.80 -27.85
CA LYS A 410 19.99 -9.55 -27.50
C LYS A 410 19.68 -9.46 -26.00
N SER A 411 18.46 -9.02 -25.70
CA SER A 411 17.88 -9.04 -24.35
C SER A 411 18.08 -10.43 -23.70
N PRO A 412 18.63 -10.50 -22.48
CA PRO A 412 18.66 -11.74 -21.73
C PRO A 412 17.23 -12.08 -21.31
N ASN A 413 16.73 -13.24 -21.73
CA ASN A 413 15.50 -13.89 -21.29
C ASN A 413 14.19 -13.09 -21.44
N GLY A 414 13.59 -13.19 -22.62
CA GLY A 414 12.16 -12.96 -22.83
C GLY A 414 11.76 -13.67 -24.12
N ASN A 415 11.20 -14.87 -24.02
CA ASN A 415 10.84 -15.71 -25.17
C ASN A 415 9.54 -15.20 -25.81
N PHE A 416 9.55 -13.99 -26.39
CA PHE A 416 8.44 -13.44 -27.17
C PHE A 416 8.64 -13.84 -28.64
N SER A 417 8.46 -15.12 -28.95
CA SER A 417 8.61 -15.68 -30.30
C SER A 417 7.50 -15.22 -31.27
N ASP A 418 6.37 -14.74 -30.75
CA ASP A 418 5.27 -14.08 -31.48
C ASP A 418 5.05 -12.65 -30.93
N GLY A 419 6.14 -11.88 -30.83
CA GLY A 419 6.10 -10.52 -30.30
C GLY A 419 5.28 -9.54 -31.14
N PRO A 420 4.88 -8.39 -30.57
CA PRO A 420 4.21 -7.32 -31.29
C PRO A 420 5.01 -6.86 -32.52
N SER A 421 4.31 -6.31 -33.51
CA SER A 421 4.97 -5.80 -34.72
C SER A 421 5.96 -4.68 -34.36
N PRO A 422 7.24 -4.78 -34.75
CA PRO A 422 8.25 -3.80 -34.35
C PRO A 422 8.01 -2.46 -35.04
N ILE A 423 8.40 -1.37 -34.37
CA ILE A 423 8.40 -0.04 -34.98
C ILE A 423 9.60 0.07 -35.93
N ASN A 424 9.29 0.20 -37.22
CA ASN A 424 10.26 0.48 -38.27
C ASN A 424 9.65 1.43 -39.30
N VAL A 425 10.49 1.96 -40.20
CA VAL A 425 10.08 2.95 -41.21
C VAL A 425 8.92 2.42 -42.06
N GLU A 426 8.99 1.16 -42.51
CA GLU A 426 7.95 0.53 -43.33
C GLU A 426 6.58 0.47 -42.62
N ASN A 427 6.54 0.00 -41.37
CA ASN A 427 5.31 -0.15 -40.60
C ASN A 427 4.70 1.21 -40.26
N VAL A 428 5.53 2.21 -39.95
CA VAL A 428 5.09 3.59 -39.71
C VAL A 428 4.58 4.22 -41.00
N ALA A 429 5.24 3.99 -42.14
CA ALA A 429 4.79 4.44 -43.45
C ALA A 429 3.43 3.82 -43.82
N LEU A 430 3.25 2.52 -43.58
CA LEU A 430 1.97 1.83 -43.78
C LEU A 430 0.87 2.43 -42.89
N LEU A 431 1.17 2.74 -41.63
CA LEU A 431 0.22 3.37 -40.73
C LEU A 431 -0.14 4.80 -41.19
N LEU A 432 0.86 5.58 -41.61
CA LEU A 432 0.68 6.91 -42.19
C LEU A 432 -0.23 6.88 -43.43
N ALA A 433 -0.01 5.92 -44.33
CA ALA A 433 -0.83 5.73 -45.53
C ALA A 433 -2.28 5.37 -45.21
N LYS A 434 -2.50 4.57 -44.15
CA LYS A 434 -3.85 4.26 -43.65
C LYS A 434 -4.52 5.49 -43.02
N ALA A 435 -3.79 6.30 -42.27
CA ALA A 435 -4.34 7.43 -41.52
C ALA A 435 -4.60 8.66 -42.41
N MET A 436 -3.65 9.02 -43.28
CA MET A 436 -3.71 10.25 -44.10
C MET A 436 -4.03 10.01 -45.58
N GLY A 437 -4.08 8.75 -46.01
CA GLY A 437 -4.20 8.37 -47.41
C GLY A 437 -2.85 8.23 -48.12
N PRO A 438 -2.78 7.41 -49.17
CA PRO A 438 -1.52 7.01 -49.82
C PRO A 438 -0.78 8.18 -50.48
N ASP A 439 -1.48 9.14 -51.09
CA ASP A 439 -0.84 10.23 -51.81
C ASP A 439 -0.21 11.26 -50.85
N ARG A 440 -0.89 11.59 -49.74
CA ARG A 440 -0.33 12.46 -48.69
C ARG A 440 0.83 11.80 -47.97
N ALA A 441 0.71 10.50 -47.68
CA ALA A 441 1.78 9.72 -47.09
C ALA A 441 3.04 9.72 -47.97
N TRP A 442 2.87 9.55 -49.29
CA TRP A 442 3.98 9.57 -50.24
C TRP A 442 4.70 10.92 -50.26
N SER A 443 3.96 12.04 -50.31
CA SER A 443 4.55 13.38 -50.25
C SER A 443 5.37 13.60 -48.97
N LEU A 444 4.83 13.16 -47.82
CA LEU A 444 5.53 13.30 -46.53
C LEU A 444 6.80 12.45 -46.47
N LEU A 445 6.74 11.19 -46.94
CA LEU A 445 7.90 10.31 -46.98
C LEU A 445 8.99 10.86 -47.92
N GLN A 446 8.61 11.52 -49.01
CA GLN A 446 9.53 12.19 -49.91
C GLN A 446 10.18 13.41 -49.26
N GLU A 447 9.42 14.23 -48.53
CA GLU A 447 9.96 15.35 -47.76
C GLU A 447 10.97 14.90 -46.69
N CYS A 448 10.71 13.75 -46.04
CA CYS A 448 11.62 13.15 -45.07
C CYS A 448 12.77 12.34 -45.69
N GLY A 449 12.83 12.20 -47.03
CA GLY A 449 13.87 11.46 -47.72
C GLY A 449 13.83 9.93 -47.55
N LEU A 450 12.68 9.37 -47.17
CA LEU A 450 12.50 7.95 -46.81
C LEU A 450 12.00 7.06 -47.97
N THR A 451 11.83 7.61 -49.17
CA THR A 451 11.25 6.90 -50.32
C THR A 451 12.08 5.72 -50.84
N LEU A 452 13.38 5.69 -50.54
CA LEU A 452 14.30 4.63 -50.97
C LEU A 452 14.22 3.37 -50.10
N GLU A 453 13.62 3.46 -48.90
CA GLU A 453 13.60 2.38 -47.90
C GLU A 453 12.30 1.55 -47.92
N LEU A 454 11.36 1.86 -48.82
CA LEU A 454 10.01 1.29 -48.83
C LEU A 454 9.93 0.01 -49.67
N SER A 455 9.25 -1.01 -49.13
CA SER A 455 9.16 -2.33 -49.76
C SER A 455 8.04 -2.45 -50.80
N GLU A 456 8.05 -3.51 -51.60
CA GLU A 456 6.94 -3.81 -52.54
C GLU A 456 5.59 -3.97 -51.82
N LYS A 457 5.61 -4.39 -50.54
CA LYS A 457 4.41 -4.50 -49.70
C LYS A 457 3.75 -3.14 -49.48
N PHE A 458 4.54 -2.09 -49.24
CA PHE A 458 4.04 -0.72 -49.09
C PHE A 458 3.35 -0.25 -50.37
N THR A 459 4.00 -0.41 -51.53
CA THR A 459 3.43 -0.01 -52.83
C THR A 459 2.11 -0.72 -53.11
N ARG A 460 2.08 -2.06 -52.95
CA ARG A 460 0.84 -2.85 -53.14
C ARG A 460 -0.27 -2.39 -52.19
N THR A 461 0.05 -2.10 -50.93
CA THR A 461 -0.93 -1.62 -49.95
C THR A 461 -1.47 -0.24 -50.33
N CYS A 462 -0.61 0.69 -50.78
CA CYS A 462 -1.03 2.01 -51.24
C CYS A 462 -1.97 1.91 -52.46
N ASP A 463 -1.69 1.02 -53.41
CA ASP A 463 -2.56 0.83 -54.57
C ASP A 463 -3.94 0.28 -54.17
N ILE A 464 -3.98 -0.66 -53.23
CA ILE A 464 -5.24 -1.16 -52.65
C ILE A 464 -6.00 -0.02 -51.96
N LEU A 465 -5.32 0.80 -51.16
CA LEU A 465 -5.92 1.94 -50.47
C LEU A 465 -6.47 2.97 -51.48
N ARG A 466 -5.76 3.28 -52.57
CA ARG A 466 -6.26 4.16 -53.64
C ARG A 466 -7.54 3.62 -54.28
N ILE A 467 -7.58 2.32 -54.57
CA ILE A 467 -8.76 1.67 -55.14
C ILE A 467 -9.93 1.73 -54.15
N ALA A 468 -9.68 1.45 -52.87
CA ALA A 468 -10.67 1.49 -51.81
C ALA A 468 -11.24 2.91 -51.64
N GLU A 469 -10.39 3.93 -51.56
CA GLU A 469 -10.79 5.33 -51.45
C GLU A 469 -11.65 5.77 -52.65
N LYS A 470 -11.24 5.39 -53.88
CA LYS A 470 -12.01 5.69 -55.09
C LYS A 470 -13.40 5.05 -55.06
N ARG A 471 -13.51 3.80 -54.60
CA ARG A 471 -14.79 3.10 -54.44
C ARG A 471 -15.65 3.72 -53.33
N GLN A 472 -15.04 4.06 -52.20
CA GLN A 472 -15.73 4.71 -51.08
C GLN A 472 -16.29 6.08 -51.50
N ARG A 473 -15.51 6.90 -52.21
CA ARG A 473 -15.97 8.18 -52.77
C ARG A 473 -17.15 8.00 -53.73
N ALA A 474 -17.10 7.02 -54.63
CA ALA A 474 -18.21 6.74 -55.54
C ALA A 474 -19.48 6.26 -54.82
N LEU A 475 -19.33 5.45 -53.77
CA LEU A 475 -20.44 5.00 -52.93
C LEU A 475 -21.08 6.17 -52.18
N ILE A 476 -20.27 7.00 -51.51
CA ILE A 476 -20.75 8.20 -50.79
C ILE A 476 -21.48 9.14 -51.76
N GLN A 477 -20.91 9.40 -52.94
CA GLN A 477 -21.54 10.22 -53.96
C GLN A 477 -22.90 9.65 -54.39
N SER A 478 -22.97 8.33 -54.65
CA SER A 478 -24.23 7.67 -54.99
C SER A 478 -25.27 7.73 -53.85
N MET A 479 -24.83 7.61 -52.59
CA MET A 479 -25.71 7.75 -51.43
C MET A 479 -26.23 9.18 -51.31
N LEU A 480 -25.36 10.19 -51.45
CA LEU A 480 -25.74 11.60 -51.41
C LEU A 480 -26.72 11.95 -52.54
N GLU A 481 -26.48 11.47 -53.76
CA GLU A 481 -27.42 11.67 -54.88
C GLU A 481 -28.79 11.03 -54.64
N LYS A 482 -28.82 9.85 -54.00
CA LYS A 482 -30.09 9.20 -53.62
C LYS A 482 -30.80 9.97 -52.52
N CYS A 483 -30.08 10.44 -51.49
CA CYS A 483 -30.63 11.28 -50.44
C CYS A 483 -31.20 12.58 -51.00
N ASP A 484 -30.47 13.26 -51.90
CA ASP A 484 -30.93 14.49 -52.55
C ASP A 484 -32.21 14.23 -53.34
N ARG A 485 -32.26 13.20 -54.20
CA ARG A 485 -33.49 12.83 -54.93
C ARG A 485 -34.65 12.50 -54.00
N PHE A 486 -34.39 11.81 -52.89
CA PHE A 486 -35.43 11.49 -51.91
C PHE A 486 -35.98 12.76 -51.24
N LEU A 487 -35.11 13.68 -50.83
CA LEU A 487 -35.51 14.97 -50.25
C LEU A 487 -36.35 15.79 -51.23
N TRP A 488 -35.93 15.87 -52.50
CA TRP A 488 -36.73 16.53 -53.55
C TRP A 488 -38.09 15.86 -53.79
N SER A 489 -38.17 14.53 -53.68
CA SER A 489 -39.43 13.80 -53.83
C SER A 489 -40.41 13.96 -52.66
N GLN A 490 -39.94 14.44 -51.50
CA GLN A 490 -40.77 14.76 -50.32
C GLN A 490 -41.28 16.22 -50.32
N GLN A 491 -40.63 17.10 -51.10
CA GLN A 491 -41.01 18.51 -51.24
C GLN A 491 -42.00 18.77 -52.39
N ALA A 492 -42.15 17.82 -53.31
CA ALA A 492 -43.16 17.82 -54.37
C ALA A 492 -44.41 17.06 -53.93
#